data_AF-A0AB35MA88-F1
#
_entry.id   AF-A0AB35MA88-F1
#
_cell.length_a   1.000
_cell.length_b   1.000
_cell.length_c   1.000
_cell.angle_alpha   90.00
_cell.angle_beta   90.00
_cell.angle_gamma   90.00
#
_symmetry.space_group_name_H-M   'P 1'
#
loop_
_entity.id
_entity.type
_entity.pdbx_description
1 polymer ?
#
loop_
_entity_poly.entity_id
_entity_poly.type
_entity_poly.pdbx_seq_one_letter_code
_entity_poly.pdbx_strand_id
1 'polypeptide(L)'
;MSERTALSEKTALSEQTALSEKNAMNQPAETPMPSATVEMEVPFHDVDMMEVAWHGHYVRYLEIARCKLLDMLDYNYSQMRESGYAWPVIDLRLRYAGPARFGQRIAVTARLREWENRLKLDYVIRDVESGKRLTRGHSVQVAVGLADGEMLLASPPALSERLAAWQASQSQTSPSQADPSQTADEDAPATPPPTRGTP
;
A
#
# COMPACT_ATOMS: atom_id res chain seq x y z
N MET A 1 27.91 -49.00 1.03
CA MET A 1 26.47 -48.62 1.04
C MET A 1 26.31 -47.09 0.95
N SER A 2 26.86 -46.41 -0.07
CA SER A 2 26.90 -44.93 -0.07
C SER A 2 26.46 -44.23 -1.37
N GLU A 3 26.19 -44.95 -2.47
CA GLU A 3 25.83 -44.30 -3.74
C GLU A 3 24.34 -44.38 -4.10
N ARG A 4 23.62 -45.42 -3.65
CA ARG A 4 22.18 -45.56 -3.91
C ARG A 4 21.33 -44.53 -3.15
N THR A 5 21.79 -44.06 -2.00
CA THR A 5 21.10 -43.03 -1.20
C THR A 5 21.20 -41.64 -1.85
N ALA A 6 22.33 -41.32 -2.46
CA ALA A 6 22.57 -40.01 -3.08
C ALA A 6 21.78 -39.78 -4.38
N LEU A 7 21.51 -40.83 -5.17
CA LEU A 7 20.65 -40.71 -6.37
C LEU A 7 19.17 -40.55 -6.01
N SER A 8 18.72 -41.15 -4.90
CA SER A 8 17.34 -41.02 -4.42
C SER A 8 17.02 -39.60 -3.97
N GLU A 9 17.96 -38.93 -3.29
CA GLU A 9 17.79 -37.56 -2.81
C GLU A 9 17.81 -36.53 -3.94
N LYS A 10 18.67 -36.70 -4.96
CA LYS A 10 18.70 -35.79 -6.12
C LYS A 10 17.44 -35.84 -6.96
N THR A 11 16.84 -37.03 -7.08
CA THR A 11 15.58 -37.22 -7.83
C THR A 11 14.41 -36.59 -7.08
N ALA A 12 14.36 -36.75 -5.75
CA ALA A 12 13.33 -36.13 -4.90
C ALA A 12 13.43 -34.59 -4.87
N LEU A 13 14.65 -34.03 -4.89
CA LEU A 13 14.86 -32.58 -4.92
C LEU A 13 14.48 -31.94 -6.27
N SER A 14 14.72 -32.65 -7.37
CA SER A 14 14.30 -32.29 -8.73
C SER A 14 12.77 -32.30 -8.86
N GLU A 15 12.10 -33.33 -8.33
CA GLU A 15 10.65 -33.42 -8.35
C GLU A 15 9.97 -32.38 -7.43
N GLN A 16 10.55 -32.09 -6.26
CA GLN A 16 10.08 -31.00 -5.39
C GLN A 16 10.24 -29.62 -6.02
N THR A 17 11.30 -29.39 -6.79
CA THR A 17 11.51 -28.12 -7.51
C THR A 17 10.50 -27.97 -8.65
N ALA A 18 10.25 -29.03 -9.43
CA ALA A 18 9.26 -29.01 -10.49
C ALA A 18 7.80 -28.92 -9.98
N LEU A 19 7.51 -29.46 -8.79
CA LEU A 19 6.19 -29.32 -8.13
C LEU A 19 5.99 -27.91 -7.54
N SER A 20 7.07 -27.27 -7.07
CA SER A 20 7.08 -25.88 -6.62
C SER A 20 6.85 -24.90 -7.78
N GLU A 21 7.47 -25.16 -8.93
CA GLU A 21 7.30 -24.35 -10.15
C GLU A 21 5.91 -24.52 -10.78
N LYS A 22 5.33 -25.73 -10.75
CA LYS A 22 3.93 -25.95 -11.19
C LYS A 22 2.90 -25.31 -10.27
N ASN A 23 3.17 -25.23 -8.96
CA ASN A 23 2.31 -24.51 -8.01
C ASN A 23 2.43 -22.99 -8.11
N ALA A 24 3.51 -22.46 -8.71
CA ALA A 24 3.64 -21.03 -9.01
C ALA A 24 2.77 -20.60 -10.22
N MET A 25 2.38 -21.53 -11.09
CA MET A 25 1.67 -21.24 -12.34
C MET A 25 0.13 -21.26 -12.23
N ASN A 26 -0.42 -21.49 -11.02
CA ASN A 26 -1.87 -21.51 -10.79
C ASN A 26 -2.26 -20.78 -9.50
N GLN A 27 -1.62 -19.63 -9.23
CA GLN A 27 -2.15 -18.68 -8.25
C GLN A 27 -3.33 -17.96 -8.90
N PRO A 28 -4.55 -18.01 -8.32
CA PRO A 28 -5.61 -17.12 -8.77
C PRO A 28 -5.09 -15.69 -8.63
N ALA A 29 -5.34 -14.85 -9.63
CA ALA A 29 -4.95 -13.44 -9.58
C ALA A 29 -5.41 -12.86 -8.23
N GLU A 30 -4.45 -12.51 -7.36
CA GLU A 30 -4.78 -11.95 -6.04
C GLU A 30 -5.69 -10.74 -6.28
N THR A 31 -6.91 -10.80 -5.74
CA THR A 31 -7.86 -9.69 -5.84
C THR A 31 -7.16 -8.41 -5.41
N PRO A 32 -7.17 -7.34 -6.22
CA PRO A 32 -6.45 -6.13 -5.88
C PRO A 32 -6.95 -5.60 -4.53
N MET A 33 -6.00 -5.28 -3.65
CA MET A 33 -6.28 -4.70 -2.34
C MET A 33 -5.92 -3.22 -2.36
N PRO A 34 -6.80 -2.33 -1.85
CA PRO A 34 -6.57 -0.90 -1.88
C PRO A 34 -5.37 -0.51 -1.02
N SER A 35 -4.59 0.44 -1.54
CA SER A 35 -3.50 1.08 -0.80
C SER A 35 -3.40 2.54 -1.18
N ALA A 36 -3.00 3.38 -0.22
CA ALA A 36 -2.80 4.81 -0.41
C ALA A 36 -1.51 5.27 0.26
N THR A 37 -0.84 6.25 -0.34
CA THR A 37 0.36 6.88 0.21
C THR A 37 0.14 8.37 0.40
N VAL A 38 0.55 8.89 1.54
CA VAL A 38 0.61 10.33 1.84
C VAL A 38 2.07 10.70 2.08
N GLU A 39 2.53 11.75 1.42
CA GLU A 39 3.79 12.38 1.78
C GLU A 39 3.54 13.53 2.74
N MET A 40 4.40 13.64 3.76
CA MET A 40 4.36 14.74 4.71
C MET A 40 5.76 15.08 5.22
N GLU A 41 5.91 16.31 5.69
CA GLU A 41 7.10 16.75 6.40
C GLU A 41 6.88 16.59 7.91
N VAL A 42 7.88 16.09 8.64
CA VAL A 42 7.81 15.97 10.10
C VAL A 42 7.91 17.36 10.74
N PRO A 43 6.83 17.86 11.36
CA PRO A 43 6.80 19.21 11.89
C PRO A 43 7.55 19.31 13.22
N PHE A 44 7.97 20.52 13.59
CA PHE A 44 8.71 20.79 14.83
C PHE A 44 8.00 20.26 16.08
N HIS A 45 6.68 20.46 16.17
CA HIS A 45 5.89 20.06 17.34
C HIS A 45 5.75 18.55 17.53
N ASP A 46 6.18 17.75 16.54
CA ASP A 46 6.15 16.30 16.66
C ASP A 46 7.47 15.72 17.23
N VAL A 47 8.52 16.54 17.39
CA VAL A 47 9.88 16.13 17.80
C VAL A 47 10.09 16.28 19.30
N ASP A 48 10.77 15.31 19.92
CA ASP A 48 11.11 15.32 21.35
C ASP A 48 12.58 15.67 21.63
N MET A 49 12.96 15.61 22.91
CA MET A 49 14.32 15.90 23.38
C MET A 49 15.43 15.01 22.81
N MET A 50 15.09 13.90 22.14
CA MET A 50 16.03 13.03 21.43
C MET A 50 16.23 13.46 19.96
N GLU A 51 15.68 14.61 19.55
CA GLU A 51 15.78 15.17 18.20
C GLU A 51 15.18 14.27 17.11
N VAL A 52 14.17 13.49 17.50
CA VAL A 52 13.40 12.60 16.61
C VAL A 52 11.91 12.75 16.89
N ALA A 53 11.07 12.35 15.94
CA ALA A 53 9.63 12.33 16.13
C ALA A 53 9.26 11.44 17.33
N TRP A 54 8.50 11.99 18.28
CA TRP A 54 8.03 11.27 19.45
C TRP A 54 7.17 10.08 19.03
N HIS A 55 7.42 8.92 19.63
CA HIS A 55 6.85 7.64 19.20
C HIS A 55 5.31 7.64 19.10
N GLY A 56 4.59 8.34 19.98
CA GLY A 56 3.13 8.38 19.94
C GLY A 56 2.56 9.21 18.78
N HIS A 57 3.32 10.14 18.19
CA HIS A 57 2.86 10.90 17.02
C HIS A 57 2.79 10.06 15.75
N TYR A 58 3.47 8.91 15.70
CA TYR A 58 3.38 7.99 14.57
C TYR A 58 1.95 7.50 14.33
N VAL A 59 1.14 7.38 15.38
CA VAL A 59 -0.28 6.96 15.26
C VAL A 59 -1.07 7.97 14.42
N ARG A 60 -0.81 9.27 14.60
CA ARG A 60 -1.40 10.35 13.78
C ARG A 60 -0.98 10.21 12.31
N TYR A 61 0.28 9.91 12.04
CA TYR A 61 0.76 9.70 10.66
C TYR A 61 0.05 8.52 10.00
N LEU A 62 -0.11 7.41 10.73
CA LEU A 62 -0.84 6.24 10.24
C LEU A 62 -2.30 6.58 9.94
N GLU A 63 -2.96 7.35 10.81
CA GLU A 63 -4.34 7.76 10.62
C GLU A 63 -4.52 8.63 9.38
N ILE A 64 -3.61 9.58 9.11
CA ILE A 64 -3.65 10.39 7.88
C ILE A 64 -3.64 9.51 6.62
N ALA A 65 -2.77 8.50 6.57
CA ALA A 65 -2.72 7.56 5.45
C ALA A 65 -3.95 6.64 5.39
N ARG A 66 -4.47 6.21 6.56
CA ARG A 66 -5.71 5.45 6.66
C ARG A 66 -6.90 6.24 6.13
N CYS A 67 -7.05 7.50 6.52
CA CYS A 67 -8.10 8.38 6.01
C CYS A 67 -8.04 8.48 4.49
N LYS A 68 -6.87 8.74 3.92
CA LYS A 68 -6.71 8.80 2.46
C LYS A 68 -7.12 7.48 1.78
N LEU A 69 -6.77 6.34 2.36
CA LEU A 69 -7.20 5.03 1.85
C LEU A 69 -8.73 4.87 1.92
N LEU A 70 -9.34 5.26 3.04
CA LEU A 70 -10.78 5.16 3.24
C LEU A 70 -11.56 6.13 2.34
N ASP A 71 -11.02 7.32 2.07
CA ASP A 71 -11.58 8.29 1.11
C ASP A 71 -11.62 7.70 -0.30
N MET A 72 -10.60 6.95 -0.71
CA MET A 72 -10.58 6.26 -2.02
C MET A 72 -11.68 5.18 -2.13
N LEU A 73 -12.17 4.67 -0.99
CA LEU A 73 -13.26 3.70 -0.93
C LEU A 73 -14.63 4.35 -0.70
N ASP A 74 -14.71 5.68 -0.59
CA ASP A 74 -15.91 6.39 -0.13
C ASP A 74 -16.43 5.85 1.22
N TYR A 75 -15.53 5.41 2.11
CA TYR A 75 -15.91 4.83 3.40
C TYR A 75 -15.08 5.38 4.56
N ASN A 76 -14.93 6.69 4.62
CA ASN A 76 -14.27 7.35 5.74
C ASN A 76 -15.25 7.56 6.91
N TYR A 77 -14.79 8.16 8.01
CA TYR A 77 -15.53 8.29 9.27
C TYR A 77 -16.93 8.90 9.12
N SER A 78 -17.13 9.82 8.17
CA SER A 78 -18.46 10.37 7.87
C SER A 78 -19.40 9.30 7.33
N GLN A 79 -18.98 8.54 6.31
CA GLN A 79 -19.78 7.46 5.71
C GLN A 79 -19.98 6.29 6.66
N MET A 80 -18.99 5.98 7.52
CA MET A 80 -19.15 4.99 8.59
C MET A 80 -20.28 5.40 9.55
N ARG A 81 -20.28 6.66 9.99
CA ARG A 81 -21.32 7.18 10.86
C ARG A 81 -22.69 7.19 10.17
N GLU A 82 -22.75 7.59 8.91
CA GLU A 82 -23.98 7.58 8.10
C GLU A 82 -24.52 6.17 7.86
N SER A 83 -23.66 5.15 7.76
CA SER A 83 -24.06 3.75 7.66
C SER A 83 -24.48 3.15 9.02
N GLY A 84 -24.38 3.91 10.11
CA GLY A 84 -24.79 3.48 11.45
C GLY A 84 -23.71 2.73 12.23
N TYR A 85 -22.45 2.78 11.79
CA TYR A 85 -21.36 2.01 12.39
C TYR A 85 -20.17 2.88 12.82
N ALA A 86 -19.52 2.47 13.91
CA ALA A 86 -18.22 2.98 14.32
C ALA A 86 -17.15 1.90 14.15
N TRP A 87 -15.89 2.33 13.99
CA TRP A 87 -14.74 1.44 13.81
C TRP A 87 -13.61 1.77 14.79
N PRO A 88 -13.80 1.53 16.10
CA PRO A 88 -12.74 1.73 17.07
C PRO A 88 -11.52 0.85 16.78
N VAL A 89 -10.33 1.41 17.00
CA VAL A 89 -9.07 0.65 16.96
C VAL A 89 -8.97 -0.20 18.23
N ILE A 90 -8.87 -1.52 18.06
CA ILE A 90 -8.75 -2.48 19.16
C ILE A 90 -7.34 -3.05 19.32
N ASP A 91 -6.52 -2.96 18.27
CA ASP A 91 -5.12 -3.39 18.32
C ASP A 91 -4.27 -2.46 17.44
N LEU A 92 -3.10 -2.13 17.94
CA LEU A 92 -2.12 -1.31 17.23
C LEU A 92 -0.72 -1.84 17.52
N ARG A 93 0.02 -2.16 16.45
CA ARG A 93 1.41 -2.58 16.53
C ARG A 93 2.30 -1.68 15.69
N LEU A 94 3.35 -1.15 16.30
CA LEU A 94 4.38 -0.34 15.64
C LEU A 94 5.76 -0.94 15.88
N ARG A 95 6.58 -0.96 14.82
CA ARG A 95 8.00 -1.29 14.89
C ARG A 95 8.81 -0.17 14.26
N TYR A 96 9.54 0.55 15.10
CA TYR A 96 10.45 1.62 14.72
C TYR A 96 11.81 1.02 14.32
N ALA A 97 12.11 1.02 13.03
CA ALA A 97 13.39 0.55 12.48
C ALA A 97 14.41 1.70 12.31
N GLY A 98 13.94 2.94 12.24
CA GLY A 98 14.74 4.14 12.22
C GLY A 98 13.89 5.36 12.59
N PRO A 99 14.50 6.39 13.18
CA PRO A 99 13.79 7.61 13.56
C PRO A 99 13.44 8.46 12.36
N ALA A 100 12.34 9.20 12.45
CA ALA A 100 12.07 10.35 11.60
C ALA A 100 12.53 11.63 12.31
N ARG A 101 13.05 12.62 11.58
CA ARG A 101 13.65 13.85 12.14
C ARG A 101 12.88 15.11 11.71
N PHE A 102 13.08 16.20 12.43
CA PHE A 102 12.52 17.50 12.06
C PHE A 102 12.84 17.87 10.60
N GLY A 103 11.84 18.32 9.85
CA GLY A 103 11.98 18.73 8.45
C GLY A 103 12.16 17.56 7.46
N GLN A 104 12.23 16.32 7.94
CA GLN A 104 12.34 15.16 7.06
C GLN A 104 11.02 14.90 6.34
N ARG A 105 11.10 14.68 5.02
CA ARG A 105 9.95 14.23 4.22
C ARG A 105 9.80 12.72 4.32
N ILE A 106 8.63 12.27 4.76
CA ILE A 106 8.29 10.86 4.90
C ILE A 106 7.08 10.51 4.02
N ALA A 107 7.10 9.31 3.46
CA ALA A 107 5.97 8.70 2.77
C ALA A 107 5.34 7.64 3.69
N VAL A 108 4.07 7.85 4.02
CA VAL A 108 3.26 6.95 4.85
C VAL A 108 2.29 6.20 3.94
N THR A 109 2.47 4.90 3.81
CA THR A 109 1.61 4.03 3.01
C THR A 109 0.71 3.22 3.93
N ALA A 110 -0.59 3.25 3.70
CA ALA A 110 -1.58 2.35 4.28
C ALA A 110 -2.02 1.33 3.22
N ARG A 111 -2.24 0.08 3.62
CA ARG A 111 -2.77 -0.98 2.75
C ARG A 111 -3.79 -1.81 3.50
N LEU A 112 -4.96 -2.02 2.90
CA LEU A 112 -5.99 -2.91 3.44
C LEU A 112 -5.54 -4.36 3.32
N ARG A 113 -5.69 -5.16 4.38
CA ARG A 113 -5.27 -6.57 4.42
C ARG A 113 -6.41 -7.53 4.71
N GLU A 114 -7.24 -7.21 5.67
CA GLU A 114 -8.40 -8.01 6.08
C GLU A 114 -9.57 -7.06 6.21
N TRP A 115 -10.75 -7.49 5.78
CA TRP A 115 -11.94 -6.67 5.83
C TRP A 115 -13.23 -7.46 6.06
N GLU A 116 -13.25 -8.80 6.00
CA GLU A 116 -14.51 -9.55 6.13
C GLU A 116 -15.06 -9.52 7.56
N ASN A 117 -14.20 -9.70 8.57
CA ASN A 117 -14.60 -9.78 9.99
C ASN A 117 -14.07 -8.62 10.84
N ARG A 118 -12.98 -8.02 10.39
CA ARG A 118 -12.27 -6.93 11.05
C ARG A 118 -11.59 -6.11 9.96
N LEU A 119 -11.40 -4.83 10.20
CA LEU A 119 -10.62 -3.97 9.31
C LEU A 119 -9.17 -4.01 9.78
N LYS A 120 -8.30 -4.65 8.99
CA LYS A 120 -6.86 -4.66 9.28
C LYS A 120 -6.11 -3.90 8.20
N LEU A 121 -5.34 -2.90 8.63
CA LEU A 121 -4.47 -2.13 7.75
C LEU A 121 -3.02 -2.35 8.13
N ASP A 122 -2.20 -2.65 7.13
CA ASP A 122 -0.75 -2.59 7.24
C ASP A 122 -0.27 -1.17 6.92
N TYR A 123 0.78 -0.75 7.61
CA TYR A 123 1.42 0.54 7.38
C TYR A 123 2.93 0.42 7.19
N VAL A 124 3.46 1.25 6.30
CA VAL A 124 4.89 1.41 6.09
C VAL A 124 5.21 2.90 5.99
N ILE A 125 6.21 3.35 6.75
CA ILE A 125 6.76 4.70 6.66
C ILE A 125 8.16 4.60 6.07
N ARG A 126 8.41 5.38 5.01
CA ARG A 126 9.70 5.50 4.36
C ARG A 126 10.16 6.93 4.33
N ASP A 127 11.47 7.11 4.36
CA ASP A 127 12.09 8.36 3.96
C ASP A 127 11.85 8.58 2.46
N VAL A 128 11.41 9.79 2.07
CA VAL A 128 11.11 10.11 0.66
C VAL A 128 12.39 10.15 -0.18
N GLU A 129 13.47 10.68 0.38
CA GLU A 129 14.73 10.86 -0.34
C GLU A 129 15.48 9.53 -0.54
N SER A 130 15.74 8.79 0.53
CA SER A 130 16.51 7.53 0.45
C SER A 130 15.67 6.28 0.17
N GLY A 131 14.35 6.34 0.30
CA GLY A 131 13.45 5.17 0.25
C GLY A 131 13.60 4.22 1.45
N LYS A 132 14.47 4.54 2.41
CA LYS A 132 14.74 3.72 3.60
C LYS A 132 13.48 3.59 4.44
N ARG A 133 13.14 2.36 4.82
CA ARG A 133 12.01 2.09 5.72
C ARG A 133 12.36 2.51 7.14
N LEU A 134 11.59 3.45 7.67
CA LEU A 134 11.72 3.97 9.03
C LEU A 134 10.84 3.19 10.01
N THR A 135 9.59 2.93 9.65
CA THR A 135 8.63 2.26 10.53
C THR A 135 7.75 1.32 9.74
N ARG A 136 7.30 0.23 10.39
CA ARG A 136 6.18 -0.59 9.91
C ARG A 136 5.22 -0.86 11.05
N GLY A 137 3.97 -1.07 10.73
CA GLY A 137 2.96 -1.39 11.73
C GLY A 137 1.69 -1.94 11.13
N HIS A 138 0.73 -2.23 11.99
CA HIS A 138 -0.65 -2.49 11.59
C HIS A 138 -1.61 -2.01 12.67
N SER A 139 -2.85 -1.76 12.26
CA SER A 139 -3.97 -1.51 13.15
C SER A 139 -5.10 -2.47 12.83
N VAL A 140 -5.86 -2.84 13.85
CA VAL A 140 -7.10 -3.60 13.71
C VAL A 140 -8.25 -2.78 14.26
N GLN A 141 -9.31 -2.64 13.48
CA GLN A 141 -10.60 -2.13 13.92
C GLN A 141 -11.67 -3.21 13.82
N VAL A 142 -12.69 -3.11 14.68
CA VAL A 142 -13.92 -3.91 14.60
C VAL A 142 -15.10 -2.96 14.42
N ALA A 143 -16.12 -3.42 13.69
CA ALA A 143 -17.34 -2.63 13.54
C ALA A 143 -18.19 -2.72 14.81
N VAL A 144 -18.74 -1.58 15.21
CA VAL A 144 -19.64 -1.43 16.36
C VAL A 144 -20.90 -0.70 15.90
N GLY A 145 -22.08 -1.21 16.26
CA GLY A 145 -23.35 -0.53 16.01
C GLY A 145 -23.43 0.77 16.81
N LEU A 146 -23.74 1.90 16.16
CA LEU A 146 -23.89 3.18 16.87
C LEU A 146 -25.17 3.25 17.71
N ALA A 147 -26.17 2.43 17.39
CA ALA A 147 -27.46 2.42 18.08
C ALA A 147 -27.39 1.75 19.46
N ASP A 148 -26.64 0.65 19.57
CA ASP A 148 -26.59 -0.23 20.74
C ASP A 148 -25.18 -0.36 21.36
N GLY A 149 -24.14 0.05 20.63
CA GLY A 149 -22.75 -0.13 21.04
C GLY A 149 -22.26 -1.58 20.90
N GLU A 150 -23.00 -2.46 20.23
CA GLU A 150 -22.63 -3.87 20.10
C GLU A 150 -21.61 -4.09 18.98
N MET A 151 -20.63 -4.96 19.25
CA MET A 151 -19.63 -5.36 18.27
C MET A 151 -20.23 -6.32 17.24
N LEU A 152 -19.99 -6.06 15.96
CA LEU A 152 -20.37 -6.97 14.89
C LEU A 152 -19.29 -8.05 14.71
N LEU A 153 -19.74 -9.27 14.43
CA LEU A 153 -18.86 -10.41 14.10
C LEU A 153 -18.32 -10.35 12.67
N ALA A 154 -19.04 -9.66 11.78
CA ALA A 154 -18.72 -9.45 10.38
C ALA A 154 -18.79 -7.96 10.05
N SER A 155 -18.01 -7.53 9.06
CA SER A 155 -18.04 -6.16 8.59
C SER A 155 -19.40 -5.81 7.97
N PRO A 156 -19.90 -4.59 8.20
CA PRO A 156 -21.11 -4.08 7.57
C PRO A 156 -21.11 -4.23 6.04
N PRO A 157 -22.27 -4.52 5.42
CA PRO A 157 -22.41 -4.55 3.96
C PRO A 157 -21.95 -3.25 3.29
N ALA A 158 -22.12 -2.11 3.97
CA ALA A 158 -21.69 -0.81 3.48
C ALA A 158 -20.18 -0.73 3.14
N LEU A 159 -19.32 -1.48 3.85
CA LEU A 159 -17.90 -1.58 3.53
C LEU A 159 -17.66 -2.52 2.34
N SER A 160 -18.29 -3.70 2.36
CA SER A 160 -18.06 -4.74 1.35
C SER A 160 -18.54 -4.31 -0.05
N GLU A 161 -19.68 -3.63 -0.12
CA GLU A 161 -20.24 -3.06 -1.35
C GLU A 161 -19.30 -2.02 -1.97
N ARG A 162 -18.75 -1.12 -1.14
CA ARG A 162 -17.80 -0.09 -1.58
C ARG A 162 -16.47 -0.66 -2.03
N LEU A 163 -15.96 -1.66 -1.32
CA LEU A 163 -14.76 -2.37 -1.72
C LEU A 163 -14.96 -3.10 -3.06
N ALA A 164 -16.10 -3.77 -3.25
CA ALA A 164 -16.44 -4.42 -4.51
C ALA A 164 -16.56 -3.42 -5.67
N ALA A 165 -17.19 -2.27 -5.45
CA ALA A 165 -17.26 -1.19 -6.43
C ALA A 165 -15.87 -0.65 -6.80
N TRP A 166 -15.00 -0.45 -5.80
CA TRP A 166 -13.61 -0.05 -6.04
C TRP A 166 -12.85 -1.11 -6.84
N GLN A 167 -12.97 -2.40 -6.50
CA GLN A 167 -12.32 -3.50 -7.23
C GLN A 167 -12.78 -3.56 -8.70
N ALA A 168 -14.08 -3.39 -8.96
CA ALA A 168 -14.61 -3.33 -10.32
C ALA A 168 -14.04 -2.16 -11.13
N SER A 169 -13.81 -1.00 -10.49
CA SER A 169 -13.19 0.16 -11.16
C SER A 169 -11.73 -0.07 -11.55
N GLN A 170 -10.99 -0.87 -10.77
CA GLN A 170 -9.60 -1.22 -11.09
C GLN A 170 -9.50 -2.13 -12.32
N SER A 171 -10.46 -3.05 -12.51
CA SER A 171 -10.49 -3.93 -13.69
C SER A 171 -10.78 -3.19 -15.00
N GLN A 172 -11.42 -2.03 -14.95
CA GLN A 172 -11.75 -1.21 -16.12
C GLN A 172 -10.62 -0.23 -16.51
N THR A 173 -9.65 0.00 -15.61
CA THR A 173 -8.56 0.98 -15.82
C THR A 173 -7.34 0.40 -16.54
N SER A 174 -7.46 -0.80 -17.14
CA SER A 174 -6.43 -1.37 -18.02
C SER A 174 -6.77 -1.18 -19.50
N PRO A 175 -6.38 -0.06 -20.14
CA PRO A 175 -6.12 -0.03 -21.57
C PRO A 175 -4.61 -0.05 -21.86
N SER A 176 -4.21 -1.09 -22.60
CA SER A 176 -3.22 -1.12 -23.68
C SER A 176 -2.04 -0.14 -23.58
N GLN A 177 -0.84 -0.69 -23.30
CA GLN A 177 0.40 -0.17 -23.87
C GLN A 177 0.28 -0.26 -25.41
N ALA A 178 -0.16 0.83 -26.03
CA ALA A 178 0.08 1.08 -27.44
C ALA A 178 1.51 1.61 -27.56
N ASP A 179 2.41 0.75 -28.02
CA ASP A 179 3.76 1.04 -28.45
C ASP A 179 3.74 2.04 -29.63
N PRO A 180 4.31 3.25 -29.51
CA PRO A 180 4.57 4.11 -30.64
C PRO A 180 6.06 4.02 -30.98
N SER A 181 6.51 2.86 -31.47
CA SER A 181 7.80 2.73 -32.12
C SER A 181 7.73 1.78 -33.31
N GLN A 182 7.31 2.29 -34.47
CA GLN A 182 7.92 2.04 -35.79
C GLN A 182 7.06 2.60 -36.95
N THR A 183 7.58 3.63 -37.61
CA THR A 183 7.51 3.99 -39.05
C THR A 183 7.90 5.48 -39.10
N ALA A 184 8.87 5.97 -39.86
CA ALA A 184 9.87 5.42 -40.75
C ALA A 184 11.00 6.48 -40.85
N ASP A 185 12.22 6.03 -41.10
CA ASP A 185 13.33 6.85 -41.63
C ASP A 185 12.90 7.46 -42.99
N GLU A 186 13.17 8.74 -43.22
CA GLU A 186 13.77 9.25 -44.48
C GLU A 186 13.96 10.79 -44.47
N ASP A 187 15.24 11.16 -44.46
CA ASP A 187 15.93 12.22 -45.22
C ASP A 187 15.81 13.73 -44.85
N ALA A 188 16.98 14.37 -44.82
CA ALA A 188 17.27 15.75 -44.40
C ALA A 188 17.11 16.76 -45.59
N PRO A 189 17.30 18.11 -45.48
CA PRO A 189 18.51 18.73 -44.92
C PRO A 189 18.32 20.01 -44.07
N ALA A 190 19.42 20.31 -43.36
CA ALA A 190 19.63 21.41 -42.44
C ALA A 190 19.42 22.82 -43.05
N THR A 191 18.82 23.71 -42.25
CA THR A 191 18.77 25.16 -42.51
C THR A 191 19.68 25.88 -41.50
N PRO A 192 20.56 26.81 -41.92
CA PRO A 192 21.52 27.48 -41.02
C PRO A 192 20.90 28.61 -40.18
N PRO A 193 21.52 28.98 -39.04
CA PRO A 193 20.95 29.90 -38.05
C PRO A 193 21.02 31.39 -38.46
N PRO A 194 20.10 32.25 -37.95
CA PRO A 194 20.04 33.66 -38.35
C PRO A 194 21.15 34.50 -37.71
N THR A 195 21.70 35.41 -38.51
CA THR A 195 22.74 36.39 -38.17
C THR A 195 22.21 37.53 -37.30
N ARG A 196 23.04 37.94 -36.32
CA ARG A 196 22.88 39.14 -35.47
C ARG A 196 22.75 40.40 -36.33
N GLY A 197 21.70 41.19 -36.08
CA GLY A 197 21.64 42.60 -36.42
C GLY A 197 21.97 43.49 -35.22
N THR A 198 22.88 44.44 -35.42
CA THR A 198 23.09 45.69 -34.66
C THR A 198 24.06 46.53 -35.53
N PRO A 199 24.07 47.87 -35.45
CA PRO A 199 23.68 48.73 -34.33
C PRO A 199 22.28 49.35 -34.43
#